data_AF-A0A101CTD0-F1
#
_entry.id   AF-A0A101CTD0-F1
#
_cell.length_a   1.000
_cell.length_b   1.000
_cell.length_c   1.000
_cell.angle_alpha   90.00
_cell.angle_beta   90.00
_cell.angle_gamma   90.00
#
_symmetry.space_group_name_H-M   'P 1'
#
loop_
_entity.id
_entity.type
_entity.pdbx_description
1 polymer ?
#
loop_
_entity_poly.entity_id
_entity_poly.type
_entity_poly.pdbx_seq_one_letter_code
_entity_poly.pdbx_strand_id
1 'polypeptide(L)'
;MGINFYDYESSYDFVPFAELLSSDDFNVIAAGKTNLVSAFIKDVYKAKSDVRIEFKPETLQKEKTLLRFRLQKAQMYASDPDGYLRYKLTAANGQFFVSNHNKKEVEHDLGVKKYNDIVEIAFSKNLMQAVQYIDFYFKDNSDAWLDLKGELPDSWEHCGRVTIGAASSCYCNRDFTEEEMIKIVKELRDNTFYKGTSISYYHGNKLFHRNSQTKEEYIGEVIPENDRTFKKFTEVLNTVFKKHHIDTCIKKITFLSQMYIETAFYTATIELTHQKKAYEPYRGRGFIQLTHKGDQDKRTLNAVSYLGYSLY
;
A
#
# COMPACT_ATOMS: atom_id res chain seq x y z
N MET A 1 -22.58 -10.26 -4.11
CA MET A 1 -22.11 -10.04 -2.71
C MET A 1 -22.59 -8.66 -2.30
N GLY A 2 -23.18 -8.52 -1.10
CA GLY A 2 -23.64 -7.23 -0.58
C GLY A 2 -22.50 -6.43 0.04
N ILE A 3 -22.37 -5.16 -0.32
CA ILE A 3 -21.37 -4.23 0.19
C ILE A 3 -22.10 -3.06 0.84
N ASN A 4 -21.81 -2.81 2.12
CA ASN A 4 -22.30 -1.65 2.84
C ASN A 4 -21.29 -0.50 2.73
N PHE A 5 -21.75 0.68 2.31
CA PHE A 5 -20.91 1.86 2.09
C PHE A 5 -21.04 2.88 3.22
N TYR A 6 -20.71 2.51 4.44
CA TYR A 6 -20.58 3.49 5.51
C TYR A 6 -19.36 4.39 5.28
N ASP A 7 -19.54 5.69 5.24
CA ASP A 7 -18.54 6.62 5.75
C ASP A 7 -19.31 7.88 6.13
N TYR A 8 -19.07 8.35 7.34
CA TYR A 8 -19.59 9.58 7.93
C TYR A 8 -20.85 9.53 8.82
N GLU A 9 -20.81 10.39 9.85
CA GLU A 9 -21.92 10.79 10.70
C GLU A 9 -22.95 11.59 9.89
N SER A 10 -23.66 10.94 8.97
CA SER A 10 -24.90 11.52 8.45
C SER A 10 -25.93 11.49 9.58
N SER A 11 -26.62 12.60 9.79
CA SER A 11 -27.81 12.65 10.66
C SER A 11 -28.97 11.82 10.12
N TYR A 12 -28.84 11.29 8.90
CA TYR A 12 -29.85 10.53 8.20
C TYR A 12 -29.44 9.07 8.08
N ASP A 13 -30.40 8.15 8.27
CA ASP A 13 -30.25 6.68 8.17
C ASP A 13 -30.05 6.20 6.71
N PHE A 14 -29.31 6.98 5.92
CA PHE A 14 -29.13 6.81 4.50
C PHE A 14 -27.78 6.16 4.22
N VAL A 15 -27.82 4.91 3.79
CA VAL A 15 -26.64 4.23 3.25
C VAL A 15 -27.09 3.52 1.97
N PRO A 16 -26.46 3.78 0.80
CA PRO A 16 -26.68 2.92 -0.34
C PRO A 16 -26.04 1.55 -0.04
N PHE A 17 -26.81 0.49 -0.16
CA PHE A 17 -26.29 -0.87 -0.25
C PHE A 17 -25.91 -1.13 -1.71
N ALA A 18 -24.72 -1.65 -1.99
CA ALA A 18 -24.41 -2.16 -3.32
C ALA A 18 -24.39 -3.67 -3.35
N GLU A 19 -25.16 -4.24 -4.27
CA GLU A 19 -24.92 -5.59 -4.71
C GLU A 19 -23.88 -5.58 -5.83
N LEU A 20 -22.68 -6.11 -5.58
CA LEU A 20 -21.67 -6.28 -6.62
C LEU A 20 -22.13 -7.37 -7.61
N LEU A 21 -22.23 -6.99 -8.89
CA LEU A 21 -22.71 -7.85 -9.99
C LEU A 21 -21.57 -8.42 -10.84
N SER A 22 -20.38 -7.81 -10.83
CA SER A 22 -19.16 -8.34 -11.50
C SER A 22 -18.03 -8.54 -10.49
N SER A 23 -17.53 -9.77 -10.36
CA SER A 23 -16.46 -10.12 -9.42
C SER A 23 -15.21 -10.74 -10.05
N ASP A 24 -15.22 -11.05 -11.35
CA ASP A 24 -14.11 -11.80 -11.94
C ASP A 24 -12.81 -11.00 -12.01
N ASP A 25 -12.91 -9.68 -12.07
CA ASP A 25 -11.76 -8.77 -12.17
C ASP A 25 -11.37 -8.12 -10.83
N PHE A 26 -12.13 -8.42 -9.77
CA PHE A 26 -12.06 -7.71 -8.49
C PHE A 26 -12.00 -8.69 -7.31
N ASN A 27 -11.26 -8.32 -6.27
CA ASN A 27 -11.34 -8.93 -4.95
C ASN A 27 -12.11 -7.99 -4.02
N VAL A 28 -13.10 -8.52 -3.30
CA VAL A 28 -13.81 -7.77 -2.26
C VAL A 28 -13.25 -8.20 -0.91
N ILE A 29 -12.65 -7.27 -0.20
CA ILE A 29 -12.08 -7.47 1.13
C ILE A 29 -12.95 -6.67 2.11
N ALA A 30 -13.63 -7.38 3.02
CA ALA A 30 -14.30 -6.75 4.15
C ALA A 30 -13.44 -6.94 5.41
N ALA A 31 -13.05 -5.87 6.10
CA ALA A 31 -12.43 -6.03 7.41
C ALA A 31 -13.53 -6.34 8.43
N GLY A 32 -13.45 -7.54 9.02
CA GLY A 32 -14.28 -7.94 10.15
C GLY A 32 -15.60 -8.62 9.79
N LYS A 33 -15.85 -9.77 10.42
CA LYS A 33 -17.20 -10.27 10.64
C LYS A 33 -17.90 -9.30 11.60
N THR A 34 -18.47 -8.21 11.11
CA THR A 34 -19.60 -7.62 11.83
C THR A 34 -20.77 -8.54 11.59
N ASN A 35 -21.21 -9.19 12.67
CA ASN A 35 -22.38 -10.04 12.67
C ASN A 35 -23.52 -9.35 11.91
N LEU A 36 -24.17 -10.11 11.03
CA LEU A 36 -25.50 -9.81 10.55
C LEU A 36 -26.35 -9.33 11.73
N VAL A 37 -26.70 -8.04 11.69
CA VAL A 37 -27.88 -7.41 12.27
C VAL A 37 -28.33 -7.96 13.62
N SER A 38 -27.99 -7.28 14.72
CA SER A 38 -28.76 -7.39 15.96
C SER A 38 -28.94 -6.06 16.69
N ALA A 39 -30.20 -5.59 16.66
CA ALA A 39 -30.93 -4.79 17.64
C ALA A 39 -30.48 -3.35 18.03
N PHE A 40 -29.25 -2.89 17.79
CA PHE A 40 -28.88 -1.49 18.05
C PHE A 40 -28.34 -0.81 16.79
N ILE A 41 -29.28 -0.43 15.94
CA ILE A 41 -29.05 0.02 14.56
C ILE A 41 -28.27 1.35 14.47
N LYS A 42 -28.44 2.28 15.42
CA LYS A 42 -27.79 3.62 15.37
C LYS A 42 -26.28 3.62 15.63
N ASP A 43 -25.76 2.74 16.49
CA ASP A 43 -24.32 2.73 16.81
C ASP A 43 -23.49 1.99 15.75
N VAL A 44 -24.11 1.08 15.00
CA VAL A 44 -23.50 0.39 13.85
C VAL A 44 -23.26 1.37 12.68
N TYR A 45 -24.08 2.41 12.54
CA TYR A 45 -23.96 3.40 11.46
C TYR A 45 -22.91 4.48 11.67
N LYS A 46 -22.29 4.53 12.85
CA LYS A 46 -21.08 5.33 13.09
C LYS A 46 -19.79 4.61 12.69
N ALA A 47 -19.87 3.32 12.32
CA ALA A 47 -18.70 2.56 11.89
C ALA A 47 -18.33 2.95 10.45
N LYS A 48 -17.05 3.26 10.20
CA LYS A 48 -16.53 3.41 8.83
C LYS A 48 -16.70 2.10 8.07
N SER A 49 -17.02 2.15 6.79
CA SER A 49 -17.05 0.93 5.98
C SER A 49 -15.62 0.48 5.80
N ASP A 50 -15.38 -0.73 6.29
CA ASP A 50 -14.13 -1.42 6.10
C ASP A 50 -14.15 -2.28 4.82
N VAL A 51 -15.01 -1.94 3.85
CA VAL A 51 -15.08 -2.66 2.58
C VAL A 51 -14.16 -2.02 1.55
N ARG A 52 -13.24 -2.86 1.07
CA ARG A 52 -12.26 -2.51 0.05
C ARG A 52 -12.47 -3.38 -1.18
N ILE A 53 -12.54 -2.73 -2.33
CA ILE A 53 -12.54 -3.39 -3.63
C ILE A 53 -11.13 -3.26 -4.21
N GLU A 54 -10.55 -4.37 -4.64
CA GLU A 54 -9.22 -4.42 -5.19
C GLU A 54 -9.23 -4.96 -6.62
N PHE A 55 -8.62 -4.27 -7.58
CA PHE A 55 -8.38 -4.88 -8.91
C PHE A 55 -7.41 -6.05 -8.76
N LYS A 56 -7.74 -7.20 -9.35
CA LYS A 56 -6.79 -8.32 -9.40
C LYS A 56 -5.53 -7.94 -10.19
N PRO A 57 -4.36 -8.53 -9.87
CA PRO A 57 -3.11 -8.21 -10.56
C PRO A 57 -3.20 -8.36 -12.09
N GLU A 58 -3.88 -9.39 -12.59
CA GLU A 58 -4.12 -9.64 -14.01
C GLU A 58 -5.04 -8.59 -14.66
N THR A 59 -5.99 -8.03 -13.90
CA THR A 59 -6.89 -6.96 -14.36
C THR A 59 -6.12 -5.69 -14.66
N LEU A 60 -5.05 -5.39 -13.91
CA LEU A 60 -4.23 -4.18 -14.12
C LEU A 60 -3.49 -4.17 -15.47
N GLN A 61 -3.40 -5.31 -16.15
CA GLN A 61 -2.83 -5.40 -17.49
C GLN A 61 -3.86 -5.18 -18.60
N LYS A 62 -5.16 -5.20 -18.28
CA LYS A 62 -6.23 -4.95 -19.24
C LYS A 62 -6.29 -3.46 -19.60
N GLU A 63 -6.65 -3.16 -20.84
CA GLU A 63 -6.91 -1.79 -21.29
C GLU A 63 -8.11 -1.17 -20.56
N LYS A 64 -9.13 -1.99 -20.28
CA LYS A 64 -10.39 -1.59 -19.67
C LYS A 64 -10.98 -2.73 -18.85
N THR A 65 -11.62 -2.40 -17.72
CA THR A 65 -12.45 -3.31 -16.92
C THR A 65 -13.74 -2.61 -16.48
N LEU A 66 -14.75 -3.39 -16.09
CA LEU A 66 -16.08 -2.90 -15.71
C LEU A 66 -16.44 -3.34 -14.30
N LEU A 67 -16.61 -2.37 -13.41
CA LEU A 67 -17.22 -2.58 -12.11
C LEU A 67 -18.72 -2.34 -12.21
N ARG A 68 -19.53 -3.33 -11.82
CA ARG A 68 -20.99 -3.25 -11.84
C ARG A 68 -21.54 -3.43 -10.44
N PHE A 69 -22.38 -2.51 -10.00
CA PHE A 69 -23.14 -2.68 -8.78
C PHE A 69 -24.58 -2.20 -8.92
N ARG A 70 -25.49 -2.85 -8.22
CA ARG A 70 -26.86 -2.39 -8.06
C ARG A 70 -26.97 -1.63 -6.75
N LEU A 71 -27.37 -0.37 -6.82
CA LEU A 71 -27.61 0.44 -5.62
C LEU A 71 -28.99 0.10 -5.04
N GLN A 72 -29.08 -0.06 -3.73
CA GLN A 72 -30.31 -0.33 -3.02
C GLN A 72 -30.40 0.59 -1.81
N LYS A 73 -31.64 0.84 -1.38
CA LYS A 73 -31.92 1.57 -0.15
C LYS A 73 -31.52 0.69 1.04
N ALA A 74 -30.66 1.15 1.96
CA ALA A 74 -30.29 0.36 3.13
C ALA A 74 -31.49 0.04 4.04
N GLN A 75 -32.51 0.90 4.06
CA GLN A 75 -33.73 0.67 4.84
C GLN A 75 -34.99 1.12 4.07
N MET A 76 -36.07 0.36 4.21
CA MET A 76 -37.37 0.69 3.62
C MET A 76 -37.86 2.10 4.03
N TYR A 77 -37.52 2.55 5.24
CA TYR A 77 -38.00 3.80 5.85
C TYR A 77 -37.09 5.03 5.67
N ALA A 78 -35.92 4.91 5.03
CA ALA A 78 -35.07 6.09 4.82
C ALA A 78 -35.84 7.16 4.02
N SER A 79 -35.84 8.41 4.47
CA SER A 79 -36.58 9.50 3.83
C SER A 79 -35.82 10.00 2.60
N ASP A 80 -35.93 9.26 1.52
CA ASP A 80 -35.48 9.65 0.18
C ASP A 80 -36.53 9.19 -0.83
N PRO A 81 -37.59 10.00 -1.02
CA PRO A 81 -38.70 9.64 -1.89
C PRO A 81 -38.33 9.73 -3.38
N ASP A 82 -37.32 10.53 -3.75
CA ASP A 82 -36.95 10.73 -5.15
C ASP A 82 -35.92 9.69 -5.64
N GLY A 83 -35.14 9.14 -4.70
CA GLY A 83 -34.25 8.01 -4.89
C GLY A 83 -32.99 8.33 -5.68
N TYR A 84 -32.64 9.61 -5.84
CA TYR A 84 -31.58 10.02 -6.75
C TYR A 84 -30.18 9.95 -6.12
N LEU A 85 -29.27 9.29 -6.83
CA LEU A 85 -27.89 9.05 -6.45
C LEU A 85 -26.92 9.54 -7.52
N ARG A 86 -25.77 10.02 -7.08
CA ARG A 86 -24.59 10.31 -7.91
C ARG A 86 -23.36 9.68 -7.27
N TYR A 87 -22.32 9.51 -8.06
CA TYR A 87 -21.03 9.07 -7.57
C TYR A 87 -19.88 9.85 -8.21
N LYS A 88 -18.75 9.88 -7.52
CA LYS A 88 -17.49 10.47 -7.98
C LYS A 88 -16.34 9.50 -7.74
N LEU A 89 -15.34 9.56 -8.61
CA LEU A 89 -14.07 8.89 -8.38
C LEU A 89 -13.07 9.90 -7.83
N THR A 90 -12.34 9.50 -6.80
CA THR A 90 -11.39 10.35 -6.09
C THR A 90 -10.02 9.66 -6.01
N ALA A 91 -8.96 10.39 -6.35
CA ALA A 91 -7.57 9.95 -6.23
C ALA A 91 -7.05 10.10 -4.79
N ALA A 92 -5.89 9.52 -4.50
CA ALA A 92 -5.31 9.54 -3.15
C ALA A 92 -4.93 10.94 -2.63
N ASN A 93 -4.64 11.87 -3.55
CA ASN A 93 -4.37 13.27 -3.24
C ASN A 93 -5.65 14.13 -3.10
N GLY A 94 -6.84 13.51 -3.14
CA GLY A 94 -8.12 14.21 -3.09
C GLY A 94 -8.57 14.81 -4.42
N GLN A 95 -7.82 14.62 -5.52
CA GLN A 95 -8.21 15.09 -6.84
C GLN A 95 -9.38 14.27 -7.38
N PHE A 96 -10.41 14.94 -7.87
CA PHE A 96 -11.58 14.30 -8.47
C PHE A 96 -11.35 13.99 -9.95
N PHE A 97 -11.87 12.85 -10.41
CA PHE A 97 -12.00 12.57 -11.84
C PHE A 97 -13.37 13.06 -12.30
N VAL A 98 -13.37 14.11 -13.14
CA VAL A 98 -14.61 14.69 -13.70
C VAL A 98 -14.86 14.06 -15.07
N SER A 99 -16.08 13.54 -15.32
CA SER A 99 -16.45 13.16 -16.69
C SER A 99 -16.58 14.42 -17.52
N ASN A 100 -15.68 14.62 -18.48
CA ASN A 100 -15.79 15.71 -19.42
C ASN A 100 -16.25 15.13 -20.76
N HIS A 101 -17.43 15.51 -21.24
CA HIS A 101 -17.96 15.09 -22.56
C HIS A 101 -16.97 15.36 -23.72
N ASN A 102 -15.97 16.22 -23.51
CA ASN A 102 -14.99 16.63 -24.51
C ASN A 102 -13.55 16.09 -24.30
N LYS A 103 -13.28 15.28 -23.26
CA LYS A 103 -11.94 14.67 -23.06
C LYS A 103 -12.06 13.15 -22.82
N LYS A 104 -11.51 12.38 -23.76
CA LYS A 104 -11.52 10.91 -23.90
C LYS A 104 -10.83 10.09 -22.77
N GLU A 105 -10.57 10.66 -21.60
CA GLU A 105 -9.85 9.91 -20.55
C GLU A 105 -10.77 9.20 -19.55
N VAL A 106 -12.06 9.57 -19.48
CA VAL A 106 -13.03 8.99 -18.54
C VAL A 106 -14.40 8.79 -19.22
N GLU A 107 -14.63 7.59 -19.78
CA GLU A 107 -15.95 7.15 -20.25
C GLU A 107 -16.75 6.55 -19.07
N HIS A 108 -17.37 7.36 -18.23
CA HIS A 108 -18.33 6.86 -17.23
C HIS A 108 -19.64 7.63 -17.31
N ASP A 109 -20.73 6.91 -17.10
CA ASP A 109 -22.06 7.50 -16.93
C ASP A 109 -22.20 8.02 -15.49
N LEU A 110 -21.61 9.20 -15.22
CA LEU A 110 -21.83 9.96 -13.98
C LEU A 110 -23.25 10.57 -13.90
N GLY A 111 -24.18 10.06 -14.71
CA GLY A 111 -25.58 10.44 -14.69
C GLY A 111 -26.22 10.20 -13.32
N VAL A 112 -27.31 10.91 -13.09
CA VAL A 112 -28.17 10.68 -11.93
C VAL A 112 -28.75 9.26 -12.03
N LYS A 113 -28.58 8.46 -10.99
CA LYS A 113 -29.08 7.09 -10.86
C LYS A 113 -30.22 7.03 -9.85
N LYS A 114 -31.09 6.03 -9.97
CA LYS A 114 -32.09 5.71 -8.95
C LYS A 114 -31.72 4.45 -8.18
N TYR A 115 -32.35 4.25 -7.03
CA TYR A 115 -32.31 2.93 -6.40
C TYR A 115 -32.77 1.84 -7.38
N ASN A 116 -32.10 0.69 -7.26
CA ASN A 116 -32.17 -0.48 -8.12
C ASN A 116 -31.59 -0.32 -9.52
N ASP A 117 -31.14 0.87 -9.90
CA ASP A 117 -30.36 1.04 -11.13
C ASP A 117 -29.01 0.30 -11.00
N ILE A 118 -28.57 -0.23 -12.13
CA ILE A 118 -27.23 -0.77 -12.27
C ILE A 118 -26.30 0.40 -12.59
N VAL A 119 -25.30 0.59 -11.75
CA VAL A 119 -24.19 1.50 -12.00
C VAL A 119 -23.06 0.71 -12.63
N GLU A 120 -22.58 1.21 -13.76
CA GLU A 120 -21.43 0.65 -14.47
C GLU A 120 -20.30 1.67 -14.51
N ILE A 121 -19.16 1.32 -13.91
CA ILE A 121 -17.96 2.15 -13.90
C ILE A 121 -16.86 1.45 -14.68
N ALA A 122 -16.32 2.13 -15.69
CA ALA A 122 -15.46 1.53 -16.70
C ALA A 122 -13.99 1.93 -16.55
N PHE A 123 -13.26 1.30 -15.65
CA PHE A 123 -11.88 1.69 -15.36
C PHE A 123 -10.93 1.42 -16.54
N SER A 124 -10.29 2.48 -17.05
CA SER A 124 -9.14 2.38 -17.94
C SER A 124 -7.88 2.01 -17.15
N LYS A 125 -6.85 1.51 -17.84
CA LYS A 125 -5.56 1.17 -17.22
C LYS A 125 -4.98 2.25 -16.31
N ASN A 126 -4.97 3.50 -16.77
CA ASN A 126 -4.44 4.63 -16.00
C ASN A 126 -5.33 4.93 -14.78
N LEU A 127 -6.65 4.84 -14.94
CA LEU A 127 -7.59 5.10 -13.86
C LEU A 127 -7.52 4.04 -12.76
N MET A 128 -7.34 2.76 -13.12
CA MET A 128 -7.14 1.66 -12.16
C MET A 128 -5.96 1.89 -11.22
N GLN A 129 -4.93 2.61 -11.67
CA GLN A 129 -3.73 2.92 -10.89
C GLN A 129 -3.86 4.21 -10.07
N ALA A 130 -4.79 5.11 -10.43
CA ALA A 130 -4.89 6.44 -9.86
C ALA A 130 -6.07 6.62 -8.90
N VAL A 131 -7.17 5.87 -9.08
CA VAL A 131 -8.35 5.96 -8.22
C VAL A 131 -8.11 5.32 -6.86
N GLN A 132 -8.60 5.97 -5.80
CA GLN A 132 -8.58 5.42 -4.44
C GLN A 132 -10.00 5.26 -3.85
N TYR A 133 -10.94 6.11 -4.26
CA TYR A 133 -12.27 6.10 -3.69
C TYR A 133 -13.36 6.21 -4.74
N ILE A 134 -14.51 5.60 -4.46
CA ILE A 134 -15.80 5.91 -5.07
C ILE A 134 -16.64 6.56 -3.98
N ASP A 135 -16.91 7.85 -4.14
CA ASP A 135 -17.75 8.63 -3.24
C ASP A 135 -19.18 8.68 -3.78
N PHE A 136 -20.17 8.43 -2.93
CA PHE A 136 -21.59 8.46 -3.26
C PHE A 136 -22.26 9.67 -2.63
N TYR A 137 -23.19 10.24 -3.38
CA TYR A 137 -23.96 11.40 -2.98
C TYR A 137 -25.43 11.20 -3.30
N PHE A 138 -26.30 11.76 -2.47
CA PHE A 138 -27.74 11.80 -2.70
C PHE A 138 -28.25 13.23 -2.62
N LYS A 139 -29.50 13.44 -3.04
CA LYS A 139 -30.17 14.73 -2.95
C LYS A 139 -31.45 14.57 -2.14
N ASP A 140 -31.51 15.15 -0.95
CA ASP A 140 -32.75 15.26 -0.20
C ASP A 140 -33.48 16.53 -0.66
N ASN A 141 -34.35 16.43 -1.65
CA ASN A 141 -35.31 17.51 -1.89
C ASN A 141 -36.55 17.00 -2.63
N SER A 142 -37.70 17.10 -1.97
CA SER A 142 -39.03 16.79 -2.53
C SER A 142 -39.38 17.59 -3.80
N ASP A 143 -38.61 18.64 -4.13
CA ASP A 143 -38.98 19.65 -5.13
C ASP A 143 -37.99 19.72 -6.33
N ALA A 144 -37.08 18.75 -6.46
CA ALA A 144 -35.85 18.84 -7.27
C ALA A 144 -35.94 18.54 -8.79
N TRP A 145 -37.09 18.76 -9.46
CA TRP A 145 -37.19 18.49 -10.92
C TRP A 145 -36.33 19.42 -11.81
N LEU A 146 -35.86 20.56 -11.29
CA LEU A 146 -35.21 21.62 -12.09
C LEU A 146 -33.67 21.56 -12.17
N ASP A 147 -32.97 20.84 -11.27
CA ASP A 147 -31.51 20.94 -11.11
C ASP A 147 -30.73 19.63 -11.31
N LEU A 148 -31.23 18.72 -12.16
CA LEU A 148 -30.55 17.46 -12.45
C LEU A 148 -29.39 17.60 -13.46
N LYS A 149 -29.20 18.79 -14.06
CA LYS A 149 -28.15 19.10 -15.04
C LYS A 149 -27.12 20.07 -14.46
N GLY A 150 -25.87 19.63 -14.32
CA GLY A 150 -24.74 20.44 -13.82
C GLY A 150 -23.72 19.64 -13.00
N GLU A 151 -22.54 20.23 -12.76
CA GLU A 151 -21.57 19.82 -11.72
C GLU A 151 -22.30 19.65 -10.37
N LEU A 152 -21.81 18.87 -9.40
CA LEU A 152 -22.51 18.70 -8.10
C LEU A 152 -22.82 20.09 -7.51
N PRO A 153 -24.09 20.54 -7.42
CA PRO A 153 -24.41 21.73 -6.64
C PRO A 153 -24.11 21.48 -5.17
N ASP A 154 -23.90 22.55 -4.41
CA ASP A 154 -23.66 22.57 -2.96
C ASP A 154 -24.75 21.85 -2.12
N SER A 155 -25.81 21.36 -2.76
CA SER A 155 -26.97 20.67 -2.18
C SER A 155 -26.95 19.14 -2.24
N TRP A 156 -25.92 18.50 -2.81
CA TRP A 156 -25.77 17.04 -2.73
C TRP A 156 -25.04 16.64 -1.44
N GLU A 157 -25.65 15.75 -0.68
CA GLU A 157 -25.08 15.25 0.57
C GLU A 157 -24.28 13.97 0.31
N HIS A 158 -23.10 13.86 0.90
CA HIS A 158 -22.28 12.65 0.84
C HIS A 158 -22.91 11.56 1.70
N CYS A 159 -23.09 10.36 1.16
CA CYS A 159 -23.77 9.26 1.85
C CYS A 159 -22.99 7.95 1.89
N GLY A 160 -21.77 7.94 1.36
CA GLY A 160 -20.95 6.74 1.45
C GLY A 160 -19.69 6.82 0.63
N ARG A 161 -18.72 6.01 1.02
CA ARG A 161 -17.44 5.87 0.33
C ARG A 161 -17.07 4.40 0.20
N VAL A 162 -16.47 4.06 -0.92
CA VAL A 162 -15.80 2.77 -1.15
C VAL A 162 -14.33 3.01 -1.35
N THR A 163 -13.50 2.29 -0.62
CA THR A 163 -12.09 2.22 -0.98
C THR A 163 -11.94 1.29 -2.17
N ILE A 164 -11.49 1.81 -3.29
CA ILE A 164 -11.13 1.03 -4.47
C ILE A 164 -9.70 1.31 -4.85
N GLY A 165 -8.96 0.31 -5.28
CA GLY A 165 -7.67 0.58 -5.89
C GLY A 165 -7.12 -0.66 -6.52
N ALA A 166 -5.94 -0.54 -7.12
CA ALA A 166 -5.12 -1.72 -7.34
C ALA A 166 -5.08 -2.49 -6.03
N ALA A 167 -5.19 -3.83 -6.08
CA ALA A 167 -4.84 -4.63 -4.92
C ALA A 167 -3.60 -4.00 -4.32
N SER A 168 -3.66 -3.52 -3.06
CA SER A 168 -2.41 -3.09 -2.45
C SER A 168 -1.57 -4.33 -2.62
N SER A 169 -0.49 -4.23 -3.38
CA SER A 169 0.51 -5.27 -3.49
C SER A 169 1.25 -5.32 -2.15
N CYS A 170 0.49 -5.34 -1.04
CA CYS A 170 0.98 -5.32 0.31
C CYS A 170 2.02 -6.41 0.33
N TYR A 171 3.22 -6.04 0.75
CA TYR A 171 4.28 -6.99 0.95
C TYR A 171 4.03 -7.87 2.19
N CYS A 172 2.87 -7.68 2.85
CA CYS A 172 2.30 -8.52 3.87
C CYS A 172 2.26 -10.00 3.44
N ASN A 173 2.67 -10.91 4.33
CA ASN A 173 2.43 -12.35 4.27
C ASN A 173 2.88 -13.05 2.98
N ARG A 174 3.80 -12.45 2.23
CA ARG A 174 4.41 -13.04 1.03
C ARG A 174 5.87 -12.63 0.91
N ASP A 175 6.61 -13.28 0.03
CA ASP A 175 7.99 -12.90 -0.29
C ASP A 175 8.04 -11.67 -1.22
N PHE A 176 9.13 -10.92 -1.15
CA PHE A 176 9.44 -9.87 -2.13
C PHE A 176 9.98 -10.50 -3.42
N THR A 177 9.69 -9.88 -4.57
CA THR A 177 10.41 -10.16 -5.81
C THR A 177 11.70 -9.32 -5.92
N GLU A 178 12.58 -9.68 -6.86
CA GLU A 178 13.79 -8.91 -7.13
C GLU A 178 13.45 -7.48 -7.60
N GLU A 179 12.48 -7.34 -8.50
CA GLU A 179 12.05 -6.05 -9.04
C GLU A 179 11.45 -5.15 -7.96
N GLU A 180 10.70 -5.73 -7.03
CA GLU A 180 10.16 -5.02 -5.86
C GLU A 180 11.30 -4.50 -4.97
N MET A 181 12.32 -5.31 -4.72
CA MET A 181 13.48 -4.90 -3.92
C MET A 181 14.30 -3.80 -4.60
N ILE A 182 14.50 -3.89 -5.91
CA ILE A 182 15.13 -2.81 -6.71
C ILE A 182 14.37 -1.51 -6.54
N LYS A 183 13.03 -1.54 -6.68
CA LYS A 183 12.17 -0.36 -6.52
C LYS A 183 12.25 0.21 -5.11
N ILE A 184 12.18 -0.63 -4.08
CA ILE A 184 12.25 -0.20 -2.67
C ILE A 184 13.59 0.52 -2.40
N VAL A 185 14.71 -0.07 -2.81
CA VAL A 185 16.03 0.53 -2.58
C VAL A 185 16.20 1.84 -3.37
N LYS A 186 15.76 1.86 -4.63
CA LYS A 186 15.80 3.07 -5.46
C LYS A 186 14.96 4.19 -4.82
N GLU A 187 13.74 3.90 -4.41
CA GLU A 187 12.85 4.88 -3.79
C GLU A 187 13.44 5.46 -2.50
N LEU A 188 14.01 4.61 -1.63
CA LEU A 188 14.69 5.08 -0.42
C LEU A 188 15.86 6.00 -0.75
N ARG A 189 16.67 5.65 -1.76
CA ARG A 189 17.86 6.42 -2.16
C ARG A 189 17.52 7.71 -2.90
N ASP A 190 16.45 7.73 -3.69
CA ASP A 190 15.97 8.94 -4.37
C ASP A 190 15.43 9.97 -3.36
N ASN A 191 14.85 9.50 -2.25
CA ASN A 191 14.26 10.34 -1.19
C ASN A 191 15.20 10.59 0.01
N THR A 192 16.44 10.11 -0.03
CA THR A 192 17.48 10.42 0.97
C THR A 192 18.49 11.37 0.36
N PHE A 193 18.85 12.45 1.03
CA PHE A 193 19.71 13.50 0.48
C PHE A 193 20.99 13.70 1.29
N TYR A 194 22.11 13.82 0.60
CA TYR A 194 23.39 14.26 1.17
C TYR A 194 23.87 15.48 0.38
N LYS A 195 24.12 16.60 1.08
CA LYS A 195 24.54 17.88 0.48
C LYS A 195 23.64 18.31 -0.70
N GLY A 196 22.32 18.16 -0.54
CA GLY A 196 21.33 18.56 -1.55
C GLY A 196 21.20 17.61 -2.75
N THR A 197 21.95 16.50 -2.78
CA THR A 197 21.90 15.51 -3.86
C THR A 197 21.37 14.18 -3.34
N SER A 198 20.53 13.48 -4.11
CA SER A 198 19.98 12.20 -3.68
C SER A 198 21.09 11.14 -3.54
N ILE A 199 20.91 10.21 -2.60
CA ILE A 199 21.84 9.08 -2.42
C ILE A 199 21.91 8.22 -3.68
N SER A 200 20.83 8.18 -4.46
CA SER A 200 20.76 7.48 -5.74
C SER A 200 21.78 8.00 -6.76
N TYR A 201 22.03 9.31 -6.79
CA TYR A 201 23.09 9.89 -7.63
C TYR A 201 24.48 9.31 -7.30
N TYR A 202 24.78 9.09 -6.02
CA TYR A 202 26.09 8.61 -5.56
C TYR A 202 26.28 7.11 -5.73
N HIS A 203 25.20 6.32 -5.60
CA HIS A 203 25.31 4.86 -5.46
C HIS A 203 24.49 4.06 -6.48
N GLY A 204 23.53 4.68 -7.16
CA GLY A 204 22.65 4.05 -8.15
C GLY A 204 22.06 2.73 -7.63
N ASN A 205 22.21 1.67 -8.42
CA ASN A 205 21.77 0.31 -8.09
C ASN A 205 22.87 -0.56 -7.45
N LYS A 206 24.00 0.01 -7.04
CA LYS A 206 25.09 -0.78 -6.45
C LYS A 206 24.77 -1.16 -5.01
N LEU A 207 24.71 -2.45 -4.71
CA LEU A 207 24.56 -2.97 -3.34
C LEU A 207 25.92 -3.35 -2.77
N PHE A 208 26.14 -3.05 -1.49
CA PHE A 208 27.28 -3.50 -0.68
C PHE A 208 28.67 -3.28 -1.32
N HIS A 209 28.77 -2.38 -2.30
CA HIS A 209 29.96 -2.18 -3.11
C HIS A 209 31.10 -1.54 -2.32
N ARG A 210 30.80 -0.87 -1.19
CA ARG A 210 31.82 -0.26 -0.33
C ARG A 210 32.50 -1.29 0.56
N ASN A 211 32.04 -2.54 0.59
CA ASN A 211 32.76 -3.62 1.27
C ASN A 211 34.15 -3.86 0.67
N SER A 212 34.41 -3.53 -0.60
CA SER A 212 35.77 -3.61 -1.17
C SER A 212 36.68 -2.48 -0.70
N GLN A 213 36.17 -1.47 0.01
CA GLN A 213 36.95 -0.39 0.63
C GLN A 213 37.51 -0.80 2.00
N THR A 214 37.28 -2.05 2.41
CA THR A 214 37.78 -2.61 3.67
C THR A 214 39.28 -2.96 3.54
N LYS A 215 40.03 -2.86 4.64
CA LYS A 215 41.47 -3.18 4.66
C LYS A 215 41.73 -4.65 4.32
N GLU A 216 42.94 -4.95 3.82
CA GLU A 216 43.39 -6.32 3.47
C GLU A 216 43.15 -7.33 4.60
N GLU A 217 43.32 -6.92 5.87
CA GLU A 217 43.11 -7.78 7.04
C GLU A 217 41.67 -8.30 7.19
N TYR A 218 40.68 -7.68 6.52
CA TYR A 218 39.27 -8.10 6.52
C TYR A 218 38.78 -8.55 5.14
N ILE A 219 39.69 -8.82 4.19
CA ILE A 219 39.31 -9.23 2.83
C ILE A 219 38.45 -10.50 2.82
N GLY A 220 38.67 -11.41 3.79
CA GLY A 220 37.90 -12.65 3.95
C GLY A 220 36.45 -12.43 4.41
N GLU A 221 36.11 -11.24 4.90
CA GLU A 221 34.76 -10.89 5.33
C GLU A 221 33.96 -10.17 4.24
N VAL A 222 34.64 -9.76 3.17
CA VAL A 222 34.05 -9.02 2.08
C VAL A 222 33.13 -9.93 1.28
N ILE A 223 31.85 -9.56 1.21
CA ILE A 223 30.85 -10.26 0.36
C ILE A 223 31.39 -10.33 -1.07
N PRO A 224 31.46 -11.52 -1.70
CA PRO A 224 31.90 -11.67 -3.08
C PRO A 224 31.09 -10.80 -4.04
N GLU A 225 31.70 -10.24 -5.08
CA GLU A 225 31.02 -9.33 -6.00
C GLU A 225 29.76 -9.94 -6.64
N ASN A 226 29.82 -11.23 -7.00
CA ASN A 226 28.69 -11.98 -7.56
C ASN A 226 27.49 -12.12 -6.59
N ASP A 227 27.72 -12.01 -5.28
CA ASP A 227 26.67 -12.05 -4.26
C ASP A 227 26.11 -10.65 -3.94
N ARG A 228 26.69 -9.57 -4.47
CA ARG A 228 26.23 -8.18 -4.28
C ARG A 228 25.12 -7.80 -5.26
N THR A 229 24.19 -8.72 -5.50
CA THR A 229 23.09 -8.56 -6.46
C THR A 229 21.75 -8.42 -5.75
N PHE A 230 20.79 -7.77 -6.40
CA PHE A 230 19.43 -7.65 -5.87
C PHE A 230 18.76 -9.02 -5.71
N LYS A 231 18.93 -9.91 -6.69
CA LYS A 231 18.51 -11.31 -6.58
C LYS A 231 18.96 -11.96 -5.26
N LYS A 232 20.27 -11.96 -5.00
CA LYS A 232 20.84 -12.59 -3.80
C LYS A 232 20.37 -11.90 -2.52
N PHE A 233 20.31 -10.57 -2.53
CA PHE A 233 19.82 -9.79 -1.40
C PHE A 233 18.36 -10.13 -1.06
N THR A 234 17.50 -10.20 -2.07
CA THR A 234 16.09 -10.59 -1.93
C THR A 234 15.93 -12.00 -1.39
N GLU A 235 16.69 -12.97 -1.92
CA GLU A 235 16.69 -14.37 -1.44
C GLU A 235 17.05 -14.45 0.06
N VAL A 236 18.12 -13.76 0.47
CA VAL A 236 18.56 -13.74 1.87
C VAL A 236 17.52 -13.08 2.76
N LEU A 237 16.96 -11.94 2.34
CA LEU A 237 15.98 -11.22 3.13
C LEU A 237 14.69 -12.02 3.33
N ASN A 238 14.15 -12.61 2.26
CA ASN A 238 12.96 -13.48 2.34
C ASN A 238 13.22 -14.68 3.25
N THR A 239 14.41 -15.29 3.18
CA THR A 239 14.80 -16.38 4.07
C THR A 239 14.79 -15.96 5.54
N VAL A 240 15.37 -14.79 5.86
CA VAL A 240 15.37 -14.22 7.22
C VAL A 240 13.94 -13.93 7.68
N PHE A 241 13.11 -13.35 6.82
CA PHE A 241 11.75 -12.97 7.16
C PHE A 241 10.89 -14.19 7.46
N LYS A 242 11.02 -15.24 6.67
CA LYS A 242 10.35 -16.52 6.90
C LYS A 242 10.81 -17.17 8.19
N LYS A 243 12.13 -17.22 8.44
CA LYS A 243 12.72 -17.83 9.64
C LYS A 243 12.28 -17.13 10.94
N HIS A 244 12.10 -15.81 10.90
CA HIS A 244 11.80 -15.00 12.08
C HIS A 244 10.37 -14.45 12.13
N HIS A 245 9.48 -14.92 11.26
CA HIS A 245 8.08 -14.49 11.19
C HIS A 245 7.91 -12.96 11.07
N ILE A 246 8.72 -12.36 10.18
CA ILE A 246 8.64 -10.95 9.76
C ILE A 246 7.71 -10.88 8.54
N ASP A 247 6.43 -11.16 8.79
CA ASP A 247 5.39 -11.38 7.79
C ASP A 247 4.49 -10.16 7.59
N THR A 248 4.21 -9.39 8.63
CA THR A 248 3.39 -8.17 8.50
C THR A 248 4.17 -7.02 7.86
N CYS A 249 3.48 -6.14 7.14
CA CYS A 249 4.13 -4.99 6.50
C CYS A 249 4.87 -4.09 7.48
N ILE A 250 4.30 -3.84 8.67
CA ILE A 250 4.96 -3.01 9.69
C ILE A 250 6.30 -3.62 10.10
N LYS A 251 6.34 -4.93 10.40
CA LYS A 251 7.58 -5.62 10.77
C LYS A 251 8.62 -5.51 9.65
N LYS A 252 8.21 -5.72 8.40
CA LYS A 252 9.11 -5.63 7.23
C LYS A 252 9.67 -4.22 7.03
N ILE A 253 8.81 -3.20 7.11
CA ILE A 253 9.22 -1.80 6.97
C ILE A 253 10.18 -1.41 8.09
N THR A 254 9.90 -1.79 9.34
CA THR A 254 10.80 -1.55 10.48
C THR A 254 12.16 -2.22 10.26
N PHE A 255 12.18 -3.46 9.78
CA PHE A 255 13.44 -4.15 9.55
C PHE A 255 14.24 -3.48 8.42
N LEU A 256 13.61 -3.23 7.28
CA LEU A 256 14.24 -2.55 6.14
C LEU A 256 14.75 -1.15 6.49
N SER A 257 14.00 -0.36 7.28
CA SER A 257 14.42 1.00 7.65
C SER A 257 15.66 1.00 8.54
N GLN A 258 15.72 0.11 9.53
CA GLN A 258 16.91 -0.05 10.38
C GLN A 258 18.11 -0.50 9.56
N MET A 259 17.94 -1.50 8.70
CA MET A 259 19.01 -1.95 7.82
C MET A 259 19.51 -0.84 6.90
N TYR A 260 18.61 -0.04 6.34
CA TYR A 260 18.98 1.05 5.42
C TYR A 260 19.93 2.03 6.09
N ILE A 261 19.72 2.37 7.35
CA ILE A 261 20.62 3.26 8.10
C ILE A 261 21.93 2.55 8.46
N GLU A 262 21.85 1.37 9.07
CA GLU A 262 23.02 0.64 9.58
C GLU A 262 24.00 0.22 8.47
N THR A 263 23.49 -0.05 7.27
CA THR A 263 24.32 -0.44 6.11
C THR A 263 24.79 0.75 5.27
N ALA A 264 24.65 1.98 5.79
CA ALA A 264 24.90 3.21 5.06
C ALA A 264 24.21 3.19 3.68
N PHE A 265 22.89 3.07 3.70
CA PHE A 265 22.02 3.04 2.52
C PHE A 265 22.19 1.80 1.64
N TYR A 266 22.38 0.62 2.24
CA TYR A 266 22.70 -0.65 1.56
C TYR A 266 24.01 -0.64 0.78
N THR A 267 25.00 0.15 1.23
CA THR A 267 26.30 0.24 0.55
C THR A 267 27.41 -0.53 1.25
N ALA A 268 27.24 -0.88 2.53
CA ALA A 268 28.20 -1.65 3.29
C ALA A 268 27.56 -2.61 4.31
N THR A 269 28.13 -3.79 4.49
CA THR A 269 27.78 -4.73 5.57
C THR A 269 28.90 -4.89 6.59
N ILE A 270 29.95 -4.09 6.47
CA ILE A 270 31.07 -4.01 7.40
C ILE A 270 31.26 -2.53 7.70
N GLU A 271 31.46 -2.19 8.97
CA GLU A 271 31.72 -0.81 9.37
C GLU A 271 32.90 -0.23 8.59
N LEU A 272 32.69 0.94 7.97
CA LEU A 272 33.69 1.58 7.12
C LEU A 272 34.56 2.52 7.96
N THR A 273 35.77 2.07 8.31
CA THR A 273 36.77 2.93 8.93
C THR A 273 38.18 2.62 8.46
N HIS A 274 38.95 3.68 8.19
CA HIS A 274 40.36 3.59 7.77
C HIS A 274 41.32 3.41 8.95
N GLN A 275 40.85 3.52 10.20
CA GLN A 275 41.67 3.43 11.40
C GLN A 275 41.32 2.18 12.21
N LYS A 276 42.32 1.53 12.80
CA LYS A 276 42.09 0.44 13.75
C LYS A 276 41.41 1.01 14.98
N LYS A 277 40.29 0.43 15.39
CA LYS A 277 39.52 0.87 16.56
C LYS A 277 39.90 0.05 17.79
N ALA A 278 39.66 0.60 18.97
CA ALA A 278 39.97 -0.07 20.24
C ALA A 278 39.14 -1.36 20.47
N TYR A 279 38.00 -1.49 19.80
CA TYR A 279 37.12 -2.65 19.87
C TYR A 279 37.40 -3.70 18.80
N GLU A 280 38.42 -3.54 17.96
CA GLU A 280 38.81 -4.60 17.03
C GLU A 280 39.21 -5.88 17.80
N PRO A 281 38.81 -7.08 17.34
CA PRO A 281 38.19 -7.40 16.04
C PRO A 281 36.64 -7.30 15.99
N TYR A 282 36.00 -6.80 17.05
CA TYR A 282 34.54 -6.79 17.23
C TYR A 282 33.80 -5.66 16.50
N ARG A 283 34.30 -5.30 15.32
CA ARG A 283 33.70 -4.35 14.40
C ARG A 283 32.25 -4.71 14.00
N GLY A 284 31.47 -3.67 13.71
CA GLY A 284 30.14 -3.77 13.13
C GLY A 284 30.09 -4.63 11.87
N ARG A 285 29.23 -5.66 11.88
CA ARG A 285 29.01 -6.56 10.74
C ARG A 285 27.53 -6.85 10.49
N GLY A 286 27.24 -7.21 9.24
CA GLY A 286 25.93 -7.61 8.77
C GLY A 286 24.98 -6.43 8.55
N PHE A 287 23.69 -6.73 8.50
CA PHE A 287 22.66 -5.76 8.14
C PHE A 287 22.30 -4.77 9.24
N ILE A 288 22.61 -5.08 10.50
CA ILE A 288 22.33 -4.23 11.67
C ILE A 288 23.61 -3.87 12.44
N GLN A 289 24.77 -4.00 11.80
CA GLN A 289 26.10 -3.63 12.34
C GLN A 289 26.33 -4.12 13.77
N LEU A 290 26.15 -5.44 14.01
CA LEU A 290 26.42 -6.04 15.31
C LEU A 290 27.88 -5.77 15.72
N THR A 291 28.06 -5.07 16.83
CA THR A 291 29.35 -4.58 17.34
C THR A 291 29.47 -4.97 18.82
N HIS A 292 30.71 -5.09 19.34
CA HIS A 292 31.10 -5.22 20.76
C HIS A 292 31.71 -6.57 21.19
N LYS A 293 32.47 -6.54 22.31
CA LYS A 293 33.32 -7.63 22.82
C LYS A 293 32.49 -8.90 23.04
N GLY A 294 32.80 -9.95 22.28
CA GLY A 294 32.06 -11.22 22.23
C GLY A 294 31.84 -11.86 23.61
N ASP A 295 32.76 -11.67 24.53
CA ASP A 295 32.82 -12.38 25.81
C ASP A 295 31.58 -12.16 26.71
N GLN A 296 30.79 -11.10 26.49
CA GLN A 296 29.61 -10.76 27.31
C GLN A 296 28.26 -10.92 26.59
N ASP A 297 28.23 -11.14 25.27
CA ASP A 297 26.97 -11.29 24.51
C ASP A 297 27.03 -12.50 23.57
N LYS A 298 26.12 -13.46 23.79
CA LYS A 298 26.01 -14.70 23.00
C LYS A 298 25.76 -14.43 21.51
N ARG A 299 25.20 -13.27 21.14
CA ARG A 299 24.91 -12.89 19.75
C ARG A 299 26.17 -12.49 18.99
N THR A 300 27.09 -11.77 19.64
CA THR A 300 28.40 -11.44 19.07
C THR A 300 29.35 -12.64 19.07
N LEU A 301 29.28 -13.53 20.07
CA LEU A 301 29.95 -14.84 20.05
C LEU A 301 29.56 -15.69 18.83
N ASN A 302 28.26 -15.79 18.53
CA ASN A 302 27.79 -16.53 17.36
C ASN A 302 28.23 -15.89 16.04
N ALA A 303 28.25 -14.56 15.94
CA ALA A 303 28.75 -13.85 14.77
C ALA A 303 30.24 -14.14 14.51
N VAL A 304 31.07 -14.20 15.56
CA VAL A 304 32.48 -14.57 15.47
C VAL A 304 32.65 -16.05 15.08
N SER A 305 31.83 -16.95 15.62
CA SER A 305 31.86 -18.38 15.28
C SER A 305 31.44 -18.69 13.83
N TYR A 306 30.51 -17.90 13.28
CA TYR A 306 30.06 -18.04 11.89
C TYR A 306 31.12 -17.60 10.87
N LEU A 307 32.10 -16.81 11.31
CA LEU A 307 33.18 -16.25 10.48
C LEU A 307 34.52 -16.99 10.64
N GLY A 308 34.56 -18.09 11.40
CA GLY A 308 35.72 -19.00 11.42
C GLY A 308 36.95 -18.49 12.19
N TYR A 309 36.80 -17.55 13.11
CA TYR A 309 37.92 -17.11 13.95
C TYR A 309 38.23 -18.15 15.04
N SER A 310 39.31 -18.91 14.85
CA SER A 310 40.00 -19.60 15.94
C SER A 310 40.61 -18.55 16.85
N LEU A 311 40.19 -18.52 18.11
CA LEU A 311 40.83 -17.75 19.18
C LEU A 311 42.30 -18.21 19.28
N TYR A 312 43.21 -17.38 18.81
CA TYR A 312 44.64 -17.43 19.15
C TYR A 312 44.94 -16.28 20.11
#